data_AF-A0A956UIE2-F1
#
_entry.id   AF-A0A956UIE2-F1
#
_cell.length_a   1.000
_cell.length_b   1.000
_cell.length_c   1.000
_cell.angle_alpha   90.00
_cell.angle_beta   90.00
_cell.angle_gamma   90.00
#
_symmetry.space_group_name_H-M   'P 1'
#
loop_
_entity.id
_entity.type
_entity.pdbx_description
1 polymer ?
#
loop_
_entity_poly.entity_id
_entity_poly.type
_entity_poly.pdbx_seq_one_letter_code
_entity_poly.pdbx_strand_id
1 'polypeptide(L)'
;MSRKLPAEYDGWEELEPEMRRLSTPELVVEIQDGSPARRLAAMSVIDLGDVAEETIRDWVRALPAHEANELAGAIPAQRAHARIEDDLRWVDLARFGYERRLLPTFLVMLTASLESLEAKDEQAATDAWHETGAWLLRVYRSLRKAKDTEAAQDISLFLFESHLSREPLFEAFRQLIEEDRVLARAVSSNPGIMLIDLAPDMQRRALEAAERAGGLPLEQSWKLLHEPSH
;
A
#
# COMPACT_ATOMS: atom_id res chain seq x y z
N MET A 1 -13.73 4.54 -11.38
CA MET A 1 -14.75 3.69 -12.03
C MET A 1 -15.26 2.72 -10.97
N SER A 2 -16.56 2.72 -10.65
CA SER A 2 -17.13 1.71 -9.74
C SER A 2 -16.93 0.33 -10.37
N ARG A 3 -16.15 -0.53 -9.70
CA ARG A 3 -15.91 -1.91 -10.15
C ARG A 3 -17.23 -2.65 -9.98
N LYS A 4 -17.88 -3.02 -11.08
CA LYS A 4 -19.15 -3.75 -11.03
C LYS A 4 -18.93 -5.08 -10.29
N LEU A 5 -19.56 -5.23 -9.13
CA LEU A 5 -19.51 -6.47 -8.36
C LEU A 5 -20.25 -7.59 -9.12
N PRO A 6 -19.87 -8.87 -8.91
CA PRO A 6 -20.63 -10.01 -9.40
C PRO A 6 -22.07 -10.04 -8.86
N ALA A 7 -22.98 -10.70 -9.57
CA ALA A 7 -24.42 -10.73 -9.22
C ALA A 7 -24.72 -11.36 -7.84
N GLU A 8 -23.82 -12.21 -7.33
CA GLU A 8 -23.95 -12.80 -5.99
C GLU A 8 -23.83 -11.79 -4.84
N TYR A 9 -23.37 -10.57 -5.14
CA TYR A 9 -23.31 -9.44 -4.20
C TYR A 9 -24.46 -8.44 -4.42
N ASP A 10 -25.40 -8.69 -5.33
CA ASP A 10 -26.50 -7.76 -5.59
C ASP A 10 -27.31 -7.51 -4.31
N GLY A 11 -27.62 -6.24 -4.04
CA GLY A 11 -28.39 -5.81 -2.87
C GLY A 11 -27.62 -5.81 -1.54
N TRP A 12 -26.29 -6.00 -1.54
CA TRP A 12 -25.50 -6.01 -0.29
C TRP A 12 -25.65 -4.73 0.54
N GLU A 13 -25.73 -3.55 -0.12
CA GLU A 13 -25.91 -2.26 0.55
C GLU A 13 -27.21 -2.19 1.36
N GLU A 14 -28.26 -2.90 0.91
CA GLU A 14 -29.56 -2.97 1.60
C GLU A 14 -29.49 -3.76 2.91
N LEU A 15 -28.48 -4.63 3.05
CA LEU A 15 -28.22 -5.44 4.25
C LEU A 15 -27.40 -4.68 5.30
N GLU A 16 -26.69 -3.61 4.92
CA GLU A 16 -25.83 -2.86 5.84
C GLU A 16 -26.55 -2.36 7.11
N PRO A 17 -27.79 -1.81 7.05
CA PRO A 17 -28.50 -1.38 8.25
C PRO A 17 -28.83 -2.52 9.23
N GLU A 18 -28.98 -3.76 8.73
CA GLU A 18 -29.12 -4.95 9.56
C GLU A 18 -27.78 -5.29 10.22
N MET A 19 -26.69 -5.30 9.44
CA MET A 19 -25.34 -5.61 9.95
C MET A 19 -24.89 -4.66 11.05
N ARG A 20 -25.17 -3.36 10.94
CA ARG A 20 -24.84 -2.35 11.98
C ARG A 20 -25.48 -2.61 13.35
N ARG A 21 -26.51 -3.47 13.42
CA ARG A 21 -27.18 -3.84 14.68
C ARG A 21 -26.56 -5.06 15.36
N LEU A 22 -25.69 -5.78 14.64
CA LEU A 22 -25.02 -6.98 15.14
C LEU A 22 -23.79 -6.59 15.97
N SER A 23 -23.46 -7.44 16.93
CA SER A 23 -22.22 -7.38 17.69
C SER A 23 -21.02 -7.87 16.86
N THR A 24 -19.79 -7.53 17.26
CA THR A 24 -18.58 -8.01 16.55
C THR A 24 -18.54 -9.54 16.40
N PRO A 25 -18.86 -10.37 17.42
CA PRO A 25 -18.92 -11.81 17.25
C PRO A 25 -19.97 -12.28 16.22
N GLU A 26 -21.12 -11.61 16.16
CA GLU A 26 -22.15 -11.93 15.16
C GLU A 26 -21.70 -11.52 13.75
N LEU A 27 -21.05 -10.36 13.60
CA LEU A 27 -20.43 -9.94 12.33
C LEU A 27 -19.35 -10.92 11.87
N VAL A 28 -18.53 -11.45 12.79
CA VAL A 28 -17.53 -12.47 12.48
C VAL A 28 -18.19 -13.72 11.89
N VAL A 29 -19.31 -14.17 12.46
CA VAL A 29 -20.08 -15.31 11.92
C VAL A 29 -20.64 -15.00 10.53
N GLU A 30 -21.17 -13.80 10.33
CA GLU A 30 -21.65 -13.37 9.01
C GLU A 30 -20.53 -13.39 7.96
N ILE A 31 -19.32 -12.94 8.30
CA ILE A 31 -18.15 -12.95 7.41
C ILE A 31 -17.65 -14.38 7.13
N GLN A 32 -17.80 -15.31 8.07
CA GLN A 32 -17.33 -16.68 7.90
C GLN A 32 -18.32 -17.54 7.11
N ASP A 33 -19.60 -17.46 7.45
CA ASP A 33 -20.62 -18.42 7.02
C ASP A 33 -21.76 -17.79 6.18
N GLY A 34 -21.82 -16.46 6.11
CA GLY A 34 -22.86 -15.74 5.38
C GLY A 34 -22.78 -15.90 3.86
N SER A 35 -23.85 -15.52 3.16
CA SER A 35 -23.83 -15.39 1.70
C SER A 35 -22.86 -14.27 1.26
N PRO A 36 -22.37 -14.24 0.00
CA PRO A 36 -21.44 -13.21 -0.45
C PRO A 36 -21.91 -11.77 -0.17
N ALA A 37 -23.20 -11.47 -0.43
CA ALA A 37 -23.79 -10.17 -0.10
C ALA A 37 -23.78 -9.86 1.42
N ARG A 38 -24.07 -10.86 2.28
CA ARG A 38 -24.01 -10.68 3.74
C ARG A 38 -22.59 -10.50 4.24
N ARG A 39 -21.63 -11.28 3.75
CA ARG A 39 -20.20 -11.12 4.06
C ARG A 39 -19.75 -9.70 3.73
N LEU A 40 -20.05 -9.23 2.53
CA LEU A 40 -19.68 -7.89 2.07
C LEU A 40 -20.28 -6.79 2.96
N ALA A 41 -21.58 -6.89 3.25
CA ALA A 41 -22.25 -5.95 4.15
C ALA A 41 -21.72 -5.99 5.59
N ALA A 42 -21.32 -7.17 6.09
CA ALA A 42 -20.71 -7.29 7.41
C ALA A 42 -19.30 -6.66 7.43
N MET A 43 -18.51 -6.87 6.38
CA MET A 43 -17.18 -6.24 6.24
C MET A 43 -17.24 -4.72 6.11
N SER A 44 -18.30 -4.15 5.54
CA SER A 44 -18.42 -2.68 5.42
C SER A 44 -18.65 -1.97 6.75
N VAL A 45 -19.01 -2.71 7.81
CA VAL A 45 -19.37 -2.12 9.12
C VAL A 45 -18.55 -2.68 10.29
N ILE A 46 -17.79 -3.75 10.09
CA ILE A 46 -17.03 -4.38 11.18
C ILE A 46 -15.89 -3.46 11.66
N ASP A 47 -15.74 -3.37 12.98
CA ASP A 47 -14.52 -2.82 13.58
C ASP A 47 -13.50 -3.93 13.76
N LEU A 48 -12.45 -3.94 12.93
CA LEU A 48 -11.37 -4.92 13.03
C LEU A 48 -10.56 -4.81 14.33
N GLY A 49 -10.64 -3.68 15.04
CA GLY A 49 -9.98 -3.50 16.34
C GLY A 49 -10.37 -4.54 17.38
N ASP A 50 -11.62 -5.00 17.32
CA ASP A 50 -12.20 -5.98 18.25
C ASP A 50 -12.13 -7.42 17.73
N VAL A 51 -11.50 -7.65 16.57
CA VAL A 51 -11.34 -8.98 15.96
C VAL A 51 -9.94 -9.52 16.22
N ALA A 52 -9.84 -10.82 16.52
CA ALA A 52 -8.56 -11.50 16.71
C ALA A 52 -7.71 -11.46 15.43
N GLU A 53 -6.41 -11.17 15.56
CA GLU A 53 -5.52 -11.02 14.41
C GLU A 53 -5.42 -12.29 13.54
N GLU A 54 -5.41 -13.47 14.16
CA GLU A 54 -5.38 -14.74 13.45
C GLU A 54 -6.58 -14.89 12.52
N THR A 55 -7.78 -14.55 13.00
CA THR A 55 -9.02 -14.55 12.20
C THR A 55 -8.90 -13.62 11.00
N ILE A 56 -8.38 -12.41 11.19
CA ILE A 56 -8.22 -11.45 10.08
C ILE A 56 -7.22 -11.97 9.05
N ARG A 57 -6.09 -12.54 9.49
CA ARG A 57 -5.09 -13.12 8.59
C ARG A 57 -5.64 -14.32 7.82
N ASP A 58 -6.53 -15.10 8.42
CA ASP A 58 -7.22 -16.20 7.73
C ASP A 58 -8.19 -15.69 6.68
N TRP A 59 -8.95 -14.63 6.99
CA TRP A 59 -9.80 -13.96 6.00
C TRP A 59 -9.01 -13.41 4.82
N VAL A 60 -7.87 -12.73 5.07
CA VAL A 60 -6.97 -12.27 4.01
C VAL A 60 -6.55 -13.44 3.10
N ARG A 61 -6.27 -14.62 3.66
CA ARG A 61 -5.87 -15.79 2.88
C ARG A 61 -7.03 -16.39 2.08
N ALA A 62 -8.22 -16.46 2.67
CA ALA A 62 -9.32 -17.29 2.17
C ALA A 62 -10.37 -16.54 1.34
N LEU A 63 -10.67 -15.28 1.67
CA LEU A 63 -11.80 -14.57 1.07
C LEU A 63 -11.56 -14.29 -0.44
N PRO A 64 -12.62 -14.16 -1.26
CA PRO A 64 -12.54 -13.69 -2.65
C PRO A 64 -11.93 -12.28 -2.77
N ALA A 65 -11.48 -11.90 -3.98
CA ALA A 65 -10.79 -10.62 -4.19
C ALA A 65 -11.62 -9.38 -3.83
N HIS A 66 -12.92 -9.38 -4.15
CA HIS A 66 -13.82 -8.27 -3.81
C HIS A 66 -13.98 -8.13 -2.29
N GLU A 67 -14.12 -9.25 -1.60
CA GLU A 67 -14.26 -9.28 -0.14
C GLU A 67 -12.96 -8.92 0.57
N ALA A 68 -11.82 -9.43 0.11
CA ALA A 68 -10.51 -9.04 0.61
C ALA A 68 -10.22 -7.55 0.40
N ASN A 69 -10.78 -6.93 -0.64
CA ASN A 69 -10.67 -5.49 -0.87
C ASN A 69 -11.47 -4.68 0.17
N GLU A 70 -12.70 -5.10 0.48
CA GLU A 70 -13.48 -4.45 1.55
C GLU A 70 -12.84 -4.68 2.91
N LEU A 71 -12.33 -5.88 3.19
CA LEU A 71 -11.57 -6.17 4.40
C LEU A 71 -10.35 -5.24 4.53
N ALA A 72 -9.63 -4.98 3.43
CA ALA A 72 -8.53 -4.03 3.44
C ALA A 72 -9.04 -2.64 3.84
N GLY A 73 -10.13 -2.15 3.24
CA GLY A 73 -10.74 -0.86 3.58
C GLY A 73 -11.23 -0.75 5.02
N ALA A 74 -11.55 -1.86 5.68
CA ALA A 74 -11.97 -1.91 7.07
C ALA A 74 -10.81 -1.80 8.09
N ILE A 75 -9.54 -1.77 7.64
CA ILE A 75 -8.40 -1.53 8.53
C ILE A 75 -8.56 -0.16 9.21
N PRO A 76 -8.53 -0.07 10.54
CA PRO A 76 -8.83 1.17 11.24
C PRO A 76 -7.63 2.13 11.31
N ALA A 77 -7.20 2.62 10.16
CA ALA A 77 -6.14 3.62 10.08
C ALA A 77 -6.58 4.99 10.64
N GLN A 78 -5.61 5.81 11.09
CA GLN A 78 -5.82 7.20 11.50
C GLN A 78 -6.76 7.41 12.71
N ARG A 79 -6.87 6.42 13.60
CA ARG A 79 -7.60 6.60 14.86
C ARG A 79 -6.77 7.44 15.85
N ALA A 80 -7.20 8.68 16.07
CA ALA A 80 -6.52 9.64 16.96
C ALA A 80 -6.25 9.11 18.38
N HIS A 81 -7.10 8.20 18.89
CA HIS A 81 -6.97 7.63 20.24
C HIS A 81 -6.46 6.17 20.27
N ALA A 82 -6.12 5.58 19.11
CA ALA A 82 -5.53 4.25 19.08
C ALA A 82 -4.10 4.27 19.63
N ARG A 83 -3.69 3.17 20.27
CA ARG A 83 -2.34 3.04 20.84
C ARG A 83 -1.33 2.79 19.72
N ILE A 84 -0.06 3.03 20.02
CA ILE A 84 1.06 2.80 19.11
C ILE A 84 1.10 1.34 18.64
N GLU A 85 0.86 0.39 19.55
CA GLU A 85 0.85 -1.04 19.25
C GLU A 85 -0.27 -1.43 18.29
N ASP A 86 -1.39 -0.71 18.34
CA ASP A 86 -2.51 -0.95 17.44
C ASP A 86 -2.14 -0.49 16.01
N ASP A 87 -1.52 0.70 15.85
CA ASP A 87 -1.06 1.18 14.55
C ASP A 87 0.03 0.29 13.95
N LEU A 88 1.00 -0.18 14.75
CA LEU A 88 2.02 -1.14 14.30
C LEU A 88 1.40 -2.46 13.84
N ARG A 89 0.41 -2.98 14.56
CA ARG A 89 -0.37 -4.16 14.14
C ARG A 89 -1.03 -3.94 12.78
N TRP A 90 -1.57 -2.76 12.51
CA TRP A 90 -2.20 -2.45 11.22
C TRP A 90 -1.19 -2.31 10.08
N VAL A 91 -0.02 -1.73 10.34
CA VAL A 91 1.11 -1.73 9.39
C VAL A 91 1.48 -3.17 9.01
N ASP A 92 1.62 -4.06 9.98
CA ASP A 92 1.95 -5.47 9.74
C ASP A 92 0.87 -6.21 8.97
N LEU A 93 -0.40 -5.99 9.33
CA LEU A 93 -1.52 -6.59 8.64
C LEU A 93 -1.61 -6.10 7.18
N ALA A 94 -1.40 -4.81 6.94
CA ALA A 94 -1.45 -4.23 5.61
C ALA A 94 -0.33 -4.75 4.70
N ARG A 95 0.92 -4.83 5.22
CA ARG A 95 2.04 -5.47 4.50
C ARG A 95 1.73 -6.93 4.15
N PHE A 96 1.23 -7.69 5.12
CA PHE A 96 0.84 -9.09 4.91
C PHE A 96 -0.29 -9.22 3.88
N GLY A 97 -1.31 -8.37 3.98
CA GLY A 97 -2.45 -8.33 3.06
C GLY A 97 -2.01 -8.08 1.63
N TYR A 98 -1.16 -7.07 1.42
CA TYR A 98 -0.62 -6.77 0.10
C TYR A 98 0.21 -7.94 -0.46
N GLU A 99 1.15 -8.50 0.31
CA GLU A 99 1.95 -9.65 -0.16
C GLU A 99 1.11 -10.85 -0.59
N ARG A 100 -0.03 -11.07 0.09
CA ARG A 100 -0.89 -12.23 -0.20
C ARG A 100 -1.86 -11.98 -1.34
N ARG A 101 -2.28 -10.74 -1.55
CA ARG A 101 -3.44 -10.41 -2.39
C ARG A 101 -3.14 -9.47 -3.54
N LEU A 102 -2.05 -8.71 -3.46
CA LEU A 102 -1.65 -7.68 -4.41
C LEU A 102 -2.78 -6.66 -4.67
N LEU A 103 -3.58 -6.37 -3.65
CA LEU A 103 -4.66 -5.40 -3.72
C LEU A 103 -4.14 -4.01 -3.29
N PRO A 104 -4.24 -2.98 -4.14
CA PRO A 104 -3.72 -1.64 -3.84
C PRO A 104 -4.30 -1.02 -2.57
N THR A 105 -5.52 -1.38 -2.20
CA THR A 105 -6.18 -0.92 -0.98
C THR A 105 -5.35 -1.23 0.26
N PHE A 106 -4.61 -2.35 0.29
CA PHE A 106 -3.68 -2.62 1.40
C PHE A 106 -2.49 -1.63 1.43
N LEU A 107 -2.01 -1.13 0.29
CA LEU A 107 -0.98 -0.08 0.26
C LEU A 107 -1.53 1.24 0.80
N VAL A 108 -2.76 1.59 0.44
CA VAL A 108 -3.45 2.79 0.96
C VAL A 108 -3.58 2.71 2.48
N MET A 109 -3.99 1.56 3.01
CA MET A 109 -4.13 1.41 4.46
C MET A 109 -2.79 1.28 5.19
N LEU A 110 -1.76 0.75 4.54
CA LEU A 110 -0.39 0.76 5.04
C LEU A 110 0.10 2.19 5.27
N THR A 111 -0.02 3.06 4.27
CA THR A 111 0.44 4.46 4.39
C THR A 111 -0.37 5.23 5.41
N ALA A 112 -1.70 5.09 5.40
CA ALA A 112 -2.56 5.74 6.39
C ALA A 112 -2.23 5.32 7.84
N SER A 113 -1.84 4.05 8.06
CA SER A 113 -1.41 3.56 9.38
C SER A 113 -0.03 4.10 9.78
N LEU A 114 0.91 4.17 8.84
CA LEU A 114 2.24 4.76 9.08
C LEU A 114 2.17 6.26 9.39
N GLU A 115 1.30 7.01 8.70
CA GLU A 115 1.07 8.44 8.97
C GLU A 115 0.41 8.67 10.32
N SER A 116 -0.53 7.80 10.70
CA SER A 116 -1.13 7.81 12.05
C SER A 116 -0.07 7.60 13.13
N LEU A 117 0.82 6.64 12.91
CA LEU A 117 1.93 6.35 13.82
C LEU A 117 2.90 7.54 13.92
N GLU A 118 3.26 8.15 12.79
CA GLU A 118 4.12 9.34 12.70
C GLU A 118 3.56 10.54 13.48
N ALA A 119 2.23 10.70 13.50
CA ALA A 119 1.58 11.74 14.29
C ALA A 119 1.62 11.49 15.81
N LYS A 120 1.95 10.28 16.27
CA LYS A 120 1.89 9.85 17.68
C LYS A 120 3.27 9.62 18.29
N ASP A 121 4.16 8.97 17.56
CA ASP A 121 5.50 8.59 18.04
C ASP A 121 6.52 8.57 16.89
N GLU A 122 7.46 9.51 16.94
CA GLU A 122 8.48 9.70 15.91
C GLU A 122 9.42 8.49 15.78
N GLN A 123 9.78 7.85 16.90
CA GLN A 123 10.73 6.74 16.90
C GLN A 123 10.10 5.48 16.32
N ALA A 124 8.91 5.11 16.80
CA ALA A 124 8.18 3.97 16.29
C ALA A 124 7.83 4.13 14.80
N ALA A 125 7.48 5.36 14.37
CA ALA A 125 7.25 5.65 12.96
C ALA A 125 8.51 5.50 12.13
N THR A 126 9.65 6.02 12.61
CA THR A 126 10.95 5.88 11.93
C THR A 126 11.29 4.41 11.71
N ASP A 127 11.16 3.59 12.75
CA ASP A 127 11.44 2.16 12.67
C ASP A 127 10.48 1.46 11.70
N ALA A 128 9.17 1.76 11.77
CA ALA A 128 8.17 1.20 10.87
C ALA A 128 8.39 1.59 9.40
N TRP A 129 8.82 2.82 9.12
CA TRP A 129 9.19 3.27 7.78
C TRP A 129 10.44 2.54 7.26
N HIS A 130 11.45 2.33 8.11
CA HIS A 130 12.64 1.54 7.75
C HIS A 130 12.29 0.09 7.40
N GLU A 131 11.48 -0.57 8.21
CA GLU A 131 11.03 -1.91 7.91
C GLU A 131 10.17 -1.96 6.64
N THR A 132 9.34 -0.95 6.40
CA THR A 132 8.50 -0.84 5.21
C THR A 132 9.35 -0.65 3.94
N GLY A 133 10.41 0.17 3.98
CA GLY A 133 11.35 0.30 2.86
C GLY A 133 12.05 -1.03 2.54
N ALA A 134 12.53 -1.74 3.56
CA ALA A 134 13.16 -3.06 3.39
C ALA A 134 12.17 -4.12 2.87
N TRP A 135 10.92 -4.09 3.35
CA TRP A 135 9.84 -4.94 2.87
C TRP A 135 9.51 -4.69 1.40
N LEU A 136 9.31 -3.42 1.04
CA LEU A 136 8.98 -2.99 -0.31
C LEU A 136 10.03 -3.45 -1.32
N LEU A 137 11.30 -3.31 -0.98
CA LEU A 137 12.41 -3.77 -1.80
C LEU A 137 12.31 -5.28 -2.09
N ARG A 138 11.99 -6.10 -1.09
CA ARG A 138 11.79 -7.55 -1.26
C ARG A 138 10.58 -7.86 -2.14
N VAL A 139 9.44 -7.22 -1.87
CA VAL A 139 8.19 -7.45 -2.62
C VAL A 139 8.36 -7.04 -4.08
N TYR A 140 8.88 -5.85 -4.35
CA TYR A 140 9.10 -5.37 -5.70
C TYR A 140 10.01 -6.32 -6.49
N ARG A 141 11.13 -6.76 -5.92
CA ARG A 141 12.02 -7.77 -6.55
C ARG A 141 11.27 -9.06 -6.88
N SER A 142 10.41 -9.53 -5.99
CA SER A 142 9.59 -10.72 -6.21
C SER A 142 8.62 -10.53 -7.39
N LEU A 143 7.92 -9.39 -7.44
CA LEU A 143 6.99 -9.04 -8.51
C LEU A 143 7.69 -8.95 -9.86
N ARG A 144 8.86 -8.30 -9.91
CA ARG A 144 9.68 -8.20 -11.14
C ARG A 144 10.14 -9.57 -11.62
N LYS A 145 10.54 -10.46 -10.72
CA LYS A 145 10.88 -11.86 -11.05
C LYS A 145 9.68 -12.62 -11.60
N ALA A 146 8.48 -12.38 -11.05
CA ALA A 146 7.23 -12.95 -11.53
C ALA A 146 6.70 -12.27 -12.82
N LYS A 147 7.30 -11.16 -13.25
CA LYS A 147 6.83 -10.28 -14.34
C LYS A 147 5.43 -9.69 -14.09
N ASP A 148 5.07 -9.52 -12.83
CA ASP A 148 3.83 -8.85 -12.45
C ASP A 148 4.02 -7.33 -12.54
N THR A 149 3.68 -6.77 -13.70
CA THR A 149 3.87 -5.34 -13.97
C THR A 149 2.77 -4.48 -13.36
N GLU A 150 1.58 -5.02 -13.14
CA GLU A 150 0.44 -4.30 -12.56
C GLU A 150 0.72 -4.01 -11.09
N ALA A 151 1.03 -5.03 -10.28
CA ALA A 151 1.34 -4.84 -8.88
C ALA A 151 2.61 -3.98 -8.66
N ALA A 152 3.62 -4.13 -9.53
CA ALA A 152 4.80 -3.27 -9.48
C ALA A 152 4.46 -1.79 -9.76
N GLN A 153 3.48 -1.52 -10.63
CA GLN A 153 3.01 -0.17 -10.92
C GLN A 153 2.19 0.41 -9.76
N ASP A 154 1.41 -0.41 -9.05
CA ASP A 154 0.71 0.02 -7.84
C ASP A 154 1.68 0.50 -6.76
N ILE A 155 2.80 -0.21 -6.55
CA ILE A 155 3.86 0.24 -5.63
C ILE A 155 4.40 1.61 -6.05
N SER A 156 4.65 1.81 -7.34
CA SER A 156 5.11 3.10 -7.84
C SER A 156 4.11 4.22 -7.56
N LEU A 157 2.83 4.00 -7.87
CA LEU A 157 1.77 4.99 -7.69
C LEU A 157 1.54 5.34 -6.21
N PHE A 158 1.37 4.34 -5.35
CA PHE A 158 0.93 4.59 -3.97
C PHE A 158 2.06 4.94 -3.01
N LEU A 159 3.29 4.50 -3.28
CA LEU A 159 4.40 4.71 -2.34
C LEU A 159 5.44 5.68 -2.91
N PHE A 160 5.87 5.49 -4.16
CA PHE A 160 6.91 6.35 -4.71
C PHE A 160 6.39 7.72 -5.14
N GLU A 161 5.18 7.83 -5.69
CA GLU A 161 4.68 9.17 -6.03
C GLU A 161 4.28 9.97 -4.78
N SER A 162 3.81 9.31 -3.72
CA SER A 162 3.23 10.00 -2.55
C SER A 162 4.17 10.17 -1.36
N HIS A 163 5.14 9.28 -1.17
CA HIS A 163 5.92 9.20 0.08
C HIS A 163 7.44 9.13 -0.14
N LEU A 164 7.93 9.29 -1.37
CA LEU A 164 9.35 9.12 -1.71
C LEU A 164 10.28 10.16 -1.06
N SER A 165 9.75 11.26 -0.52
CA SER A 165 10.51 12.22 0.29
C SER A 165 10.96 11.65 1.64
N ARG A 166 10.39 10.52 2.09
CA ARG A 166 10.82 9.83 3.31
C ARG A 166 12.08 9.01 3.02
N GLU A 167 13.17 9.29 3.75
CA GLU A 167 14.48 8.68 3.50
C GLU A 167 14.45 7.14 3.39
N PRO A 168 13.70 6.39 4.22
CA PRO A 168 13.65 4.93 4.08
C PRO A 168 13.05 4.43 2.76
N LEU A 169 12.02 5.12 2.24
CA LEU A 169 11.44 4.78 0.94
C LEU A 169 12.34 5.25 -0.21
N PHE A 170 12.94 6.43 -0.07
CA PHE A 170 13.92 6.92 -1.03
C PHE A 170 15.08 5.95 -1.20
N GLU A 171 15.64 5.46 -0.09
CA GLU A 171 16.76 4.54 -0.14
C GLU A 171 16.37 3.18 -0.76
N ALA A 172 15.18 2.67 -0.47
CA ALA A 172 14.64 1.48 -1.14
C ALA A 172 14.45 1.71 -2.65
N PHE A 173 13.88 2.84 -3.04
CA PHE A 173 13.69 3.23 -4.44
C PHE A 173 15.02 3.38 -5.18
N ARG A 174 16.00 4.05 -4.56
CA ARG A 174 17.34 4.22 -5.11
C ARG A 174 18.02 2.87 -5.35
N GLN A 175 17.92 1.94 -4.41
CA GLN A 175 18.44 0.57 -4.60
C GLN A 175 17.74 -0.16 -5.74
N LEU A 176 16.42 -0.02 -5.87
CA LEU A 176 15.68 -0.60 -7.00
C LEU A 176 16.10 -0.02 -8.35
N ILE A 177 16.39 1.27 -8.42
CA ILE A 177 16.95 1.90 -9.63
C ILE A 177 18.29 1.24 -9.99
N GLU A 178 19.16 1.01 -9.02
CA GLU A 178 20.48 0.41 -9.27
C GLU A 178 20.41 -1.02 -9.80
N GLU A 179 19.32 -1.74 -9.47
CA GLU A 179 19.14 -3.15 -9.80
C GLU A 179 18.24 -3.38 -11.02
N ASP A 180 17.32 -2.46 -11.33
CA ASP A 180 16.37 -2.59 -12.42
C ASP A 180 16.65 -1.56 -13.52
N ARG A 181 17.27 -2.03 -14.60
CA ARG A 181 17.59 -1.20 -15.77
C ARG A 181 16.36 -0.58 -16.44
N VAL A 182 15.19 -1.21 -16.37
CA VAL A 182 13.95 -0.65 -16.92
C VAL A 182 13.52 0.53 -16.07
N LEU A 183 13.56 0.39 -14.74
CA LEU A 183 13.27 1.48 -13.81
C LEU A 183 14.28 2.61 -13.95
N ALA A 184 15.58 2.30 -14.02
CA ALA A 184 16.63 3.30 -14.25
C ALA A 184 16.38 4.13 -15.52
N ARG A 185 15.99 3.49 -16.63
CA ARG A 185 15.64 4.19 -17.86
C ARG A 185 14.38 5.04 -17.71
N ALA A 186 13.35 4.52 -17.04
CA ALA A 186 12.11 5.25 -16.81
C ALA A 186 12.37 6.53 -15.99
N VAL A 187 13.08 6.40 -14.87
CA VAL A 187 13.43 7.51 -13.96
C VAL A 187 14.31 8.54 -14.67
N SER A 188 15.36 8.10 -15.38
CA SER A 188 16.27 9.03 -16.06
C SER A 188 15.66 9.70 -17.29
N SER A 189 14.65 9.09 -17.93
CA SER A 189 14.01 9.64 -19.14
C SER A 189 12.83 10.56 -18.82
N ASN A 190 12.16 10.36 -17.68
CA ASN A 190 11.04 11.20 -17.24
C ASN A 190 11.17 11.57 -15.74
N PRO A 191 12.26 12.21 -15.32
CA PRO A 191 12.52 12.46 -13.90
C PRO A 191 11.50 13.41 -13.26
N GLY A 192 10.86 14.29 -14.05
CA GLY A 192 9.79 15.16 -13.56
C GLY A 192 8.54 14.44 -13.06
N ILE A 193 8.32 13.17 -13.41
CA ILE A 193 7.17 12.40 -12.91
C ILE A 193 7.41 11.92 -11.48
N MET A 194 8.63 11.49 -11.15
CA MET A 194 8.92 10.78 -9.90
C MET A 194 9.76 11.59 -8.92
N LEU A 195 10.57 12.54 -9.40
CA LEU A 195 11.58 13.23 -8.59
C LEU A 195 11.28 14.70 -8.34
N ILE A 196 10.29 15.30 -9.02
CA ILE A 196 10.09 16.76 -9.04
C ILE A 196 9.90 17.36 -7.65
N ASP A 197 9.20 16.66 -6.76
CA ASP A 197 8.89 17.11 -5.41
C ASP A 197 9.96 16.75 -4.37
N LEU A 198 11.04 16.07 -4.79
CA LEU A 198 12.14 15.72 -3.89
C LEU A 198 13.13 16.86 -3.72
N ALA A 199 13.88 16.85 -2.60
CA ALA A 199 15.00 17.76 -2.41
C ALA A 199 16.09 17.55 -3.49
N PRO A 200 16.82 18.60 -3.92
CA PRO A 200 17.81 18.50 -4.99
C PRO A 200 18.88 17.41 -4.78
N ASP A 201 19.33 17.18 -3.55
CA ASP A 201 20.28 16.09 -3.25
C ASP A 201 19.69 14.70 -3.49
N MET A 202 18.41 14.49 -3.17
CA MET A 202 17.70 13.23 -3.43
C MET A 202 17.48 13.04 -4.92
N GLN A 203 17.05 14.10 -5.64
CA GLN A 203 16.93 14.09 -7.10
C GLN A 203 18.25 13.65 -7.74
N ARG A 204 19.36 14.26 -7.29
CA ARG A 204 20.71 13.96 -7.80
C ARG A 204 21.12 12.53 -7.51
N ARG A 205 20.97 12.05 -6.27
CA ARG A 205 21.29 10.67 -5.87
C ARG A 205 20.52 9.63 -6.69
N ALA A 206 19.24 9.87 -6.97
CA ALA A 206 18.41 8.97 -7.78
C ALA A 206 18.85 8.95 -9.26
N LEU A 207 19.19 10.11 -9.83
CA LEU A 207 19.66 10.21 -11.21
C LEU A 207 21.06 9.60 -11.40
N GLU A 208 21.97 9.80 -10.44
CA GLU A 208 23.28 9.15 -10.44
C GLU A 208 23.15 7.63 -10.33
N ALA A 209 22.22 7.13 -9.51
CA ALA A 209 21.90 5.71 -9.46
C ALA A 209 21.37 5.19 -10.81
N ALA A 210 20.48 5.94 -11.46
CA ALA A 210 19.93 5.58 -12.76
C ALA A 210 21.00 5.54 -13.86
N GLU A 211 21.91 6.50 -13.89
CA GLU A 211 23.05 6.52 -14.81
C GLU A 211 23.93 5.27 -14.61
N ARG A 212 24.29 4.94 -13.36
CA ARG A 212 25.09 3.73 -13.04
C ARG A 212 24.41 2.44 -13.52
N ALA A 213 23.08 2.37 -13.49
CA ALA A 213 22.29 1.23 -13.95
C ALA A 213 21.99 1.23 -15.46
N GLY A 214 22.55 2.18 -16.22
CA GLY A 214 22.42 2.23 -17.68
C GLY A 214 21.18 2.98 -18.19
N GLY A 215 20.71 3.95 -17.40
CA GLY A 215 19.83 5.05 -17.82
C GLY A 215 20.57 6.14 -18.60
N LEU A 216 19.95 7.31 -18.74
CA LEU A 216 20.56 8.48 -19.39
C LEU A 216 21.65 9.11 -18.50
N PRO A 217 22.62 9.85 -19.08
CA PRO A 217 23.62 10.58 -18.30
C PRO A 217 22.99 11.60 -17.35
N LEU A 218 23.58 11.79 -16.17
CA LEU A 218 23.06 12.72 -15.15
C LEU A 218 22.77 14.11 -15.74
N GLU A 219 23.69 14.67 -16.52
CA GLU A 219 23.50 16.00 -17.12
C GLU A 219 22.27 16.08 -18.04
N GLN A 220 21.95 15.00 -18.75
CA GLN A 220 20.79 14.94 -19.63
C GLN A 220 19.50 14.82 -18.81
N SER A 221 19.46 13.91 -17.85
CA SER A 221 18.29 13.74 -16.98
C SER A 221 18.03 14.98 -16.11
N TRP A 222 19.08 15.63 -15.63
CA TRP A 222 18.97 16.86 -14.84
C TRP A 222 18.33 17.99 -15.66
N LYS A 223 18.63 18.09 -16.95
CA LYS A 223 17.93 19.03 -17.85
C LYS A 223 16.45 18.68 -17.98
N LEU A 224 16.13 17.41 -18.24
CA LEU A 224 14.74 16.95 -18.36
C LEU A 224 13.90 17.19 -17.09
N LEU A 225 14.53 17.17 -15.91
CA LEU A 225 13.86 17.45 -14.64
C LEU A 225 13.45 18.94 -14.50
N HIS A 226 14.20 19.84 -15.11
CA HIS A 226 14.00 21.29 -15.00
C HIS A 226 13.47 21.94 -16.29
N GLU A 227 13.28 21.16 -17.35
CA GLU A 227 12.57 21.58 -18.54
C GLU A 227 11.05 21.55 -18.25
N PRO A 228 10.31 22.62 -18.57
CA PRO A 228 8.86 22.62 -18.41
C PRO A 228 8.26 21.52 -19.29
N SER A 229 7.59 20.55 -18.67
CA SER A 229 6.83 19.53 -19.40
C SER A 229 5.74 20.22 -20.21
N HIS A 230 5.83 20.14 -21.54
CA HIS A 230 4.86 20.69 -22.48
C HIS A 230 3.55 19.90 -22.49
#